data_AF-A0A7X7G3F7-F1
#
_entry.id   AF-A0A7X7G3F7-F1
#
_cell.length_a   1.000
_cell.length_b   1.000
_cell.length_c   1.000
_cell.angle_alpha   90.00
_cell.angle_beta   90.00
_cell.angle_gamma   90.00
#
_symmetry.space_group_name_H-M   'P 1'
#
loop_
_entity.id
_entity.type
_entity.pdbx_description
1 polymer ?
#
loop_
_entity_poly.entity_id
_entity_poly.type
_entity_poly.pdbx_seq_one_letter_code
_entity_poly.pdbx_strand_id
1 'polypeptide(L)'
;EESKQRTPDYNVNTDEQRPKVRNWARINVSYDTAPDWIDELEVRYYVGVKGKQTGAVMFRASVTFVDVPRGSHEDAVFLSPGALERYGSVEAMAAEFFVRGEKVAVVAHPQVSASAAPWWASSNLRTIEGRLLNRAQTPFAFVAIDGHNEIKQK
;
A
#
# COMPACT_ATOMS: atom_id res chain seq x y z
N GLU A 1 -4.06 16.42 -41.34
CA GLU A 1 -5.18 15.59 -40.85
C GLU A 1 -5.80 16.27 -39.63
N GLU A 2 -7.10 16.49 -39.60
CA GLU A 2 -7.80 17.24 -38.56
C GLU A 2 -8.35 16.27 -37.50
N SER A 3 -7.81 16.29 -36.28
CA SER A 3 -8.33 15.48 -35.17
C SER A 3 -9.51 16.19 -34.51
N LYS A 4 -10.74 15.76 -34.82
CA LYS A 4 -11.95 16.26 -34.14
C LYS A 4 -11.98 15.73 -32.70
N GLN A 5 -11.80 16.63 -31.72
CA GLN A 5 -12.02 16.34 -30.30
C GLN A 5 -13.49 16.64 -29.95
N ARG A 6 -14.18 15.68 -29.34
CA ARG A 6 -15.48 15.94 -28.71
C ARG A 6 -15.28 16.68 -27.41
N THR A 7 -16.12 17.69 -27.17
CA THR A 7 -16.24 18.32 -25.86
C THR A 7 -16.67 17.28 -24.83
N PRO A 8 -16.02 17.21 -23.65
CA PRO A 8 -16.47 16.37 -22.56
C PRO A 8 -17.88 16.78 -22.11
N ASP A 9 -18.77 15.79 -22.00
CA ASP A 9 -20.10 15.94 -21.41
C ASP A 9 -20.04 15.43 -19.96
N TYR A 10 -20.42 16.27 -19.00
CA TYR A 10 -20.44 15.94 -17.58
C TYR A 10 -21.88 16.01 -17.09
N ASN A 11 -22.49 14.85 -16.86
CA ASN A 11 -23.78 14.76 -16.19
C ASN A 11 -23.55 14.77 -14.67
N VAL A 12 -23.81 15.92 -14.03
CA VAL A 12 -23.76 16.09 -12.57
C VAL A 12 -25.19 16.10 -12.04
N ASN A 13 -25.62 14.95 -11.54
CA ASN A 13 -26.87 14.85 -10.78
C ASN A 13 -26.57 15.29 -9.33
N THR A 14 -27.26 16.32 -8.84
CA THR A 14 -26.99 16.97 -7.54
C THR A 14 -27.54 16.20 -6.34
N ASP A 15 -28.35 15.16 -6.58
CA ASP A 15 -28.72 14.21 -5.54
C ASP A 15 -27.56 13.23 -5.33
N GLU A 16 -26.99 13.20 -4.13
CA GLU A 16 -26.03 12.16 -3.72
C GLU A 16 -26.72 10.78 -3.77
N GLN A 17 -26.74 10.16 -4.94
CA GLN A 17 -27.05 8.74 -5.06
C GLN A 17 -26.11 7.99 -4.14
N ARG A 18 -26.66 7.20 -3.20
CA ARG A 18 -25.86 6.34 -2.31
C ARG A 18 -24.85 5.58 -3.16
N PRO A 19 -23.54 5.87 -3.04
CA PRO A 19 -22.57 5.26 -3.92
C PRO A 19 -22.56 3.76 -3.68
N LYS A 20 -22.43 2.98 -4.76
CA LYS A 20 -22.25 1.53 -4.64
C LYS A 20 -21.02 1.28 -3.75
N VAL A 21 -21.19 0.46 -2.71
CA VAL A 21 -20.07 0.04 -1.86
C VAL A 21 -19.05 -0.68 -2.73
N ARG A 22 -17.79 -0.27 -2.67
CA ARG A 22 -16.70 -0.82 -3.46
C ARG A 22 -15.62 -1.39 -2.55
N ASN A 23 -15.00 -2.48 -3.01
CA ASN A 23 -14.01 -3.20 -2.25
C ASN A 23 -12.63 -2.54 -2.36
N TRP A 24 -12.04 -2.29 -1.20
CA TRP A 24 -10.65 -1.90 -1.06
C TRP A 24 -9.80 -3.16 -0.88
N ALA A 25 -8.60 -3.17 -1.44
CA ALA A 25 -7.62 -4.20 -1.07
C ALA A 25 -6.89 -3.69 0.18
N ARG A 26 -6.98 -4.46 1.26
CA ARG A 26 -6.21 -4.26 2.50
C ARG A 26 -5.08 -5.27 2.51
N ILE A 27 -3.84 -4.77 2.53
CA ILE A 27 -2.62 -5.59 2.59
C ILE A 27 -2.08 -5.47 4.00
N ASN A 28 -2.31 -6.51 4.79
CA ASN A 28 -1.90 -6.59 6.19
C ASN A 28 -0.48 -7.10 6.34
N VAL A 29 0.21 -6.56 7.35
CA VAL A 29 1.50 -7.02 7.83
C VAL A 29 1.43 -7.10 9.35
N SER A 30 1.79 -8.27 9.88
CA SER A 30 1.89 -8.49 11.32
C SER A 30 3.34 -8.76 11.68
N TYR A 31 3.81 -8.19 12.80
CA TYR A 31 5.19 -8.29 13.25
C TYR A 31 5.29 -8.13 14.77
N ASP A 32 6.40 -8.61 15.32
CA ASP A 32 6.74 -8.46 16.74
C ASP A 32 7.98 -7.57 16.89
N THR A 33 7.96 -6.68 17.89
CA THR A 33 9.10 -5.84 18.27
C THR A 33 9.71 -6.34 19.58
N ALA A 34 11.04 -6.45 19.63
CA ALA A 34 11.78 -6.89 20.81
C ALA A 34 12.30 -5.75 21.72
N PRO A 35 12.75 -4.58 21.21
CA PRO A 35 13.11 -3.45 22.07
C PRO A 35 11.92 -2.94 22.89
N ASP A 36 12.17 -2.34 24.07
CA ASP A 36 11.11 -1.72 24.89
C ASP A 36 10.36 -0.64 24.11
N TRP A 37 11.11 0.19 23.38
CA TRP A 37 10.62 1.26 22.52
C TRP A 37 11.48 1.37 21.26
N ILE A 38 10.83 1.71 20.14
CA ILE A 38 11.46 2.10 18.88
C ILE A 38 10.93 3.48 18.52
N ASP A 39 11.81 4.49 18.53
CA ASP A 39 11.44 5.89 18.26
C ASP A 39 10.86 6.06 16.86
N GLU A 40 11.48 5.44 15.85
CA GLU A 40 11.00 5.44 14.46
C GLU A 40 11.19 4.07 13.81
N LEU A 41 10.08 3.51 13.31
CA LEU A 41 10.05 2.30 12.49
C LEU A 41 9.55 2.66 11.10
N GLU A 42 10.45 2.67 10.10
CA GLU A 42 10.07 2.86 8.70
C GLU A 42 9.73 1.50 8.07
N VAL A 43 8.55 1.39 7.49
CA VAL A 43 8.14 0.21 6.72
C VAL A 43 7.93 0.61 5.26
N ARG A 44 8.73 0.00 4.37
CA ARG A 44 8.63 0.18 2.91
C ARG A 44 7.82 -0.96 2.31
N TYR A 45 6.65 -0.62 1.81
CA TYR A 45 5.69 -1.56 1.23
C TYR A 45 5.83 -1.61 -0.29
N TYR A 46 5.73 -2.83 -0.81
CA TYR A 46 5.72 -3.14 -2.23
C TYR A 46 4.55 -4.07 -2.52
N VAL A 47 3.67 -3.70 -3.45
CA VAL A 47 2.48 -4.50 -3.80
C VAL A 47 2.46 -4.75 -5.30
N GLY A 48 2.65 -6.00 -5.68
CA GLY A 48 2.55 -6.48 -7.05
C GLY A 48 1.09 -6.72 -7.44
N VAL A 49 0.65 -6.07 -8.52
CA VAL A 49 -0.71 -6.16 -9.05
C VAL A 49 -0.64 -6.59 -10.50
N LYS A 50 -1.51 -7.51 -10.93
CA LYS A 50 -1.55 -7.98 -12.31
C LYS A 50 -2.93 -7.81 -12.92
N GLY A 51 -2.98 -7.08 -14.03
CA GLY A 51 -4.17 -6.86 -14.82
C GLY A 51 -4.05 -7.49 -16.20
N LYS A 52 -5.18 -7.91 -16.79
CA LYS A 52 -5.21 -8.47 -18.16
C LYS A 52 -4.65 -7.50 -19.21
N GLN A 53 -4.91 -6.20 -19.03
CA GLN A 53 -4.54 -5.16 -19.99
C GLN A 53 -3.24 -4.43 -19.64
N THR A 54 -2.95 -4.27 -18.35
CA THR A 54 -1.78 -3.51 -17.86
C THR A 54 -0.54 -4.38 -17.68
N GLY A 55 -0.68 -5.71 -17.66
CA GLY A 55 0.37 -6.61 -17.21
C GLY A 55 0.62 -6.47 -15.70
N ALA A 56 1.80 -6.91 -15.26
CA ALA A 56 2.24 -6.78 -13.88
C ALA A 56 2.79 -5.36 -13.63
N VAL A 57 2.37 -4.74 -12.54
CA VAL A 57 2.86 -3.45 -12.04
C VAL A 57 3.14 -3.56 -10.54
N MET A 58 3.98 -2.69 -10.02
CA MET A 58 4.24 -2.59 -8.58
C MET A 58 3.77 -1.24 -8.06
N PHE A 59 3.07 -1.27 -6.94
CA PHE A 59 2.79 -0.09 -6.15
C PHE A 59 3.77 -0.02 -4.97
N ARG A 60 4.23 1.20 -4.63
CA ARG A 60 5.09 1.39 -3.47
C ARG A 60 4.60 2.50 -2.54
N ALA A 61 4.85 2.33 -1.25
CA ALA A 61 4.65 3.33 -0.21
C ALA A 61 5.70 3.15 0.89
N SER A 62 6.06 4.23 1.57
CA SER A 62 6.80 4.16 2.83
C SER A 62 5.94 4.81 3.92
N VAL A 63 5.85 4.12 5.06
CA VAL A 63 5.12 4.56 6.25
C VAL A 63 6.07 4.50 7.42
N THR A 64 6.19 5.61 8.15
CA THR A 64 6.98 5.67 9.37
C THR A 64 6.04 5.69 10.55
N PHE A 65 6.26 4.76 11.48
CA PHE A 65 5.59 4.73 12.78
C PHE A 65 6.49 5.33 13.84
N VAL A 66 5.91 6.03 14.81
CA VAL A 66 6.62 6.63 15.94
C VAL A 66 6.24 5.96 17.25
N ASP A 67 7.16 6.01 18.21
CA ASP A 67 6.94 5.54 19.58
C ASP A 67 6.37 4.11 19.65
N VAL A 68 6.98 3.18 18.92
CA VAL A 68 6.47 1.80 18.80
C VAL A 68 6.94 0.98 20.01
N PRO A 69 6.04 0.49 20.88
CA PRO A 69 6.42 -0.28 22.06
C PRO A 69 6.80 -1.72 21.70
N ARG A 70 7.42 -2.44 22.65
CA ARG A 70 7.55 -3.91 22.59
C ARG A 70 6.18 -4.56 22.43
N GLY A 71 6.07 -5.53 21.53
CA GLY A 71 4.89 -6.40 21.44
C GLY A 71 4.54 -6.80 20.02
N SER A 72 3.31 -7.28 19.85
CA SER A 72 2.75 -7.66 18.55
C SER A 72 1.98 -6.50 17.94
N HIS A 73 2.21 -6.27 16.66
CA HIS A 73 1.66 -5.15 15.90
C HIS A 73 1.01 -5.63 14.60
N GLU A 74 -0.01 -4.93 14.14
CA GLU A 74 -0.61 -5.12 12.82
C GLU A 74 -0.75 -3.78 12.11
N ASP A 75 -0.14 -3.68 10.93
CA ASP A 75 -0.24 -2.53 10.05
C ASP A 75 -0.79 -2.93 8.69
N ALA A 76 -1.29 -1.93 7.96
CA ALA A 76 -1.86 -2.16 6.64
C ALA A 76 -1.65 -1.00 5.68
N VAL A 77 -1.47 -1.37 4.42
CA VAL A 77 -1.57 -0.45 3.27
C VAL A 77 -2.72 -0.86 2.37
N PHE A 78 -3.22 0.10 1.60
CA PHE A 78 -4.49 -0.03 0.91
C PHE A 78 -4.38 0.40 -0.55
N LEU A 79 -5.07 -0.35 -1.42
CA LEU A 79 -5.36 0.09 -2.78
C LEU A 79 -6.84 0.43 -2.91
N SER A 80 -7.11 1.60 -3.49
CA SER A 80 -8.48 2.05 -3.75
C SER A 80 -9.17 1.18 -4.81
N PRO A 81 -10.50 1.11 -4.80
CA PRO A 81 -11.26 0.40 -5.82
C PRO A 81 -10.90 0.81 -7.25
N GLY A 82 -10.64 2.10 -7.48
CA GLY A 82 -10.25 2.61 -8.80
C GLY A 82 -8.87 2.13 -9.25
N ALA A 83 -7.94 1.90 -8.31
CA ALA A 83 -6.66 1.28 -8.61
C ALA A 83 -6.86 -0.20 -9.01
N LEU A 84 -7.69 -0.94 -8.27
CA LEU A 84 -7.96 -2.34 -8.56
C LEU A 84 -8.66 -2.52 -9.92
N GLU A 85 -9.64 -1.68 -10.25
CA GLU A 85 -10.30 -1.73 -11.56
C GLU A 85 -9.35 -1.43 -12.73
N ARG A 86 -8.40 -0.50 -12.53
CA ARG A 86 -7.47 -0.10 -13.58
C ARG A 86 -6.32 -1.08 -13.76
N TYR A 87 -5.81 -1.64 -12.68
CA TYR A 87 -4.54 -2.38 -12.68
C TYR A 87 -4.68 -3.86 -12.38
N GLY A 88 -5.83 -4.33 -11.85
CA GLY A 88 -6.12 -5.74 -11.60
C GLY A 88 -6.06 -6.14 -10.12
N SER A 89 -5.79 -7.43 -9.88
CA SER A 89 -5.73 -8.05 -8.56
C SER A 89 -4.33 -7.99 -7.95
N VAL A 90 -4.27 -7.93 -6.63
CA VAL A 90 -3.01 -8.11 -5.88
C VAL A 90 -2.57 -9.57 -6.02
N GLU A 91 -1.33 -9.77 -6.47
CA GLU A 91 -0.72 -11.09 -6.66
C GLU A 91 0.48 -11.30 -5.74
N ALA A 92 1.13 -10.22 -5.32
CA ALA A 92 2.29 -10.28 -4.44
C ALA A 92 2.36 -9.07 -3.51
N MET A 93 2.98 -9.24 -2.35
CA MET A 93 3.30 -8.16 -1.44
C MET A 93 4.67 -8.39 -0.78
N ALA A 94 5.31 -7.30 -0.37
CA ALA A 94 6.48 -7.33 0.48
C ALA A 94 6.52 -6.08 1.37
N ALA A 95 7.14 -6.21 2.53
CA ALA A 95 7.42 -5.10 3.43
C ALA A 95 8.86 -5.23 3.95
N GLU A 96 9.65 -4.18 3.78
CA GLU A 96 10.99 -4.06 4.37
C GLU A 96 10.92 -3.11 5.57
N PHE A 97 11.46 -3.55 6.70
CA PHE A 97 11.43 -2.81 7.97
C PHE A 97 12.80 -2.20 8.24
N PHE A 98 12.81 -0.93 8.61
CA PHE A 98 14.02 -0.17 8.90
C PHE A 98 13.93 0.52 10.25
N VAL A 99 15.00 0.39 11.04
CA VAL A 99 15.19 1.13 12.30
C VAL A 99 16.50 1.90 12.16
N ARG A 100 16.45 3.22 12.37
CA ARG A 100 17.63 4.12 12.19
C ARG A 100 18.29 4.00 10.80
N GLY A 101 17.50 3.71 9.77
CA GLY A 101 17.96 3.55 8.39
C GLY A 101 18.56 2.18 8.05
N GLU A 102 18.70 1.28 9.03
CA GLU A 102 19.18 -0.09 8.81
C GLU A 102 18.00 -1.04 8.59
N LYS A 103 18.08 -1.90 7.57
CA LYS A 103 17.06 -2.91 7.32
C LYS A 103 17.17 -4.03 8.35
N VAL A 104 16.14 -4.19 9.18
CA VAL A 104 16.12 -5.16 10.28
C VAL A 104 15.27 -6.40 9.98
N ALA A 105 14.29 -6.29 9.08
CA ALA A 105 13.43 -7.41 8.71
C ALA A 105 12.85 -7.25 7.31
N VAL A 106 12.39 -8.37 6.75
CA VAL A 106 11.59 -8.39 5.52
C VAL A 106 10.51 -9.45 5.62
N VAL A 107 9.32 -9.12 5.11
CA VAL A 107 8.23 -10.06 4.89
C VAL A 107 7.83 -10.01 3.43
N ALA A 108 7.51 -11.16 2.83
CA ALA A 108 7.05 -11.22 1.46
C ALA A 108 6.07 -12.37 1.24
N HIS A 109 5.11 -12.14 0.35
CA HIS A 109 4.22 -13.17 -0.15
C HIS A 109 4.07 -13.01 -1.68
N PRO A 110 4.37 -14.04 -2.49
CA PRO A 110 4.97 -15.31 -2.09
C PRO A 110 6.37 -15.11 -1.48
N GLN A 111 6.80 -16.07 -0.66
CA GLN A 111 8.13 -16.07 -0.06
C GLN A 111 9.20 -16.07 -1.17
N VAL A 112 10.25 -15.29 -0.98
CA VAL A 112 11.37 -15.18 -1.93
C VAL A 112 12.58 -15.91 -1.35
N SER A 113 13.28 -16.68 -2.20
CA SER A 113 14.55 -17.30 -1.79
C SER A 113 15.59 -16.24 -1.40
N ALA A 114 16.34 -16.49 -0.33
CA ALA A 114 17.45 -15.63 0.08
C ALA A 114 18.55 -15.48 -0.99
N SER A 115 18.66 -16.45 -1.91
CA SER A 115 19.64 -16.45 -3.01
C SER A 115 19.16 -15.77 -4.29
N ALA A 116 17.87 -15.42 -4.37
CA ALA A 116 17.29 -14.77 -5.55
C ALA A 116 17.13 -13.26 -5.30
N ALA A 117 17.33 -12.47 -6.36
CA ALA A 117 17.00 -11.05 -6.28
C ALA A 117 15.48 -10.90 -6.01
N PRO A 118 15.08 -10.08 -5.02
CA PRO A 118 13.67 -9.90 -4.72
C PRO A 118 12.93 -9.24 -5.89
N TRP A 119 11.69 -9.68 -6.14
CA TRP A 119 10.91 -9.18 -7.26
C TRP A 119 10.65 -7.67 -7.17
N TRP A 120 10.57 -7.12 -5.95
CA TRP A 120 10.41 -5.68 -5.71
C TRP A 120 11.68 -4.85 -5.94
N ALA A 121 12.83 -5.50 -6.14
CA ALA A 121 14.06 -4.86 -6.58
C ALA A 121 14.25 -4.91 -8.12
N SER A 122 13.32 -5.54 -8.86
CA SER A 122 13.43 -5.65 -10.31
C SER A 122 13.19 -4.31 -11.00
N SER A 123 14.15 -3.86 -11.81
CA SER A 123 14.01 -2.68 -12.68
C SER A 123 13.02 -2.88 -13.83
N ASN A 124 12.59 -4.11 -14.09
CA ASN A 124 11.71 -4.44 -15.22
C ASN A 124 10.22 -4.25 -14.89
N LEU A 125 9.89 -4.06 -13.61
CA LEU A 125 8.51 -3.91 -13.16
C LEU A 125 8.15 -2.42 -13.10
N ARG A 126 7.14 -2.01 -13.87
CA ARG A 126 6.63 -0.64 -13.83
C ARG A 126 6.17 -0.30 -12.41
N THR A 127 6.78 0.71 -11.82
CA THR A 127 6.47 1.18 -10.47
C THR A 127 5.48 2.34 -10.51
N ILE A 128 4.49 2.32 -9.62
CA ILE A 128 3.46 3.34 -9.44
C ILE A 128 3.54 3.85 -8.00
N GLU A 129 3.68 5.16 -7.84
CA GLU A 129 3.77 5.83 -6.55
C GLU A 129 2.50 6.59 -6.19
N GLY A 130 2.33 6.91 -4.91
CA GLY A 130 1.24 7.78 -4.44
C GLY A 130 -0.16 7.18 -4.53
N ARG A 131 -0.27 5.88 -4.82
CA ARG A 131 -1.55 5.16 -4.98
C ARG A 131 -1.74 4.01 -4.00
N LEU A 132 -0.66 3.58 -3.36
CA LEU A 132 -0.69 2.70 -2.19
C LEU A 132 -0.76 3.59 -0.95
N LEU A 133 -1.87 3.49 -0.24
CA LEU A 133 -2.25 4.43 0.80
C LEU A 133 -2.02 3.80 2.18
N ASN A 134 -1.52 4.59 3.13
CA ASN A 134 -1.52 4.18 4.53
C ASN A 134 -2.93 4.28 5.13
N ARG A 135 -3.16 3.69 6.30
CA ARG A 135 -4.48 3.70 6.95
C ARG A 135 -5.09 5.11 7.10
N ALA A 136 -4.30 6.10 7.51
CA ALA A 136 -4.74 7.47 7.72
C ALA A 136 -5.25 8.17 6.44
N GLN A 137 -4.85 7.68 5.26
CA GLN A 137 -5.27 8.18 3.95
C GLN A 137 -6.51 7.47 3.40
N THR A 138 -7.19 6.64 4.19
CA THR A 138 -8.33 5.83 3.75
C THR A 138 -9.58 6.08 4.58
N PRO A 139 -10.76 5.62 4.12
CA PRO A 139 -11.97 5.59 4.95
C PRO A 139 -11.84 4.77 6.25
N PHE A 140 -10.77 3.98 6.40
CA PHE A 140 -10.55 3.15 7.59
C PHE A 140 -9.67 3.84 8.65
N ALA A 141 -9.38 5.14 8.51
CA ALA A 141 -8.52 5.90 9.41
C ALA A 141 -8.98 5.83 10.88
N PHE A 142 -10.29 5.83 11.12
CA PHE A 142 -10.88 5.86 12.47
C PHE A 142 -11.36 4.48 12.96
N VAL A 143 -11.14 3.43 12.17
CA VAL A 143 -11.58 2.07 12.54
C VAL A 143 -10.49 1.40 13.36
N ALA A 144 -10.85 0.96 14.58
CA ALA A 144 -9.95 0.28 15.52
C ALA A 144 -8.65 1.07 15.79
N ILE A 145 -8.79 2.38 16.03
CA ILE A 145 -7.66 3.32 16.10
C ILE A 145 -6.61 2.93 17.16
N ASP A 146 -7.03 2.43 18.33
CA ASP A 146 -6.13 2.01 19.41
C ASP A 146 -5.36 0.71 19.11
N GLY A 147 -5.70 0.01 18.02
CA GLY A 147 -5.05 -1.23 17.60
C GLY A 147 -3.89 -1.03 16.62
N HIS A 148 -3.52 0.22 16.32
CA HIS A 148 -2.52 0.56 15.31
C HIS A 148 -1.51 1.58 15.84
N ASN A 149 -0.27 1.47 15.37
CA ASN A 149 0.78 2.40 15.75
C ASN A 149 0.54 3.80 15.14
N GLU A 150 1.02 4.83 15.84
CA GLU A 150 0.92 6.21 15.36
C GLU A 150 1.78 6.39 14.09
N ILE A 151 1.18 6.97 13.05
CA ILE A 151 1.87 7.28 11.80
C ILE A 151 2.45 8.69 11.88
N LYS A 152 3.76 8.80 11.63
CA LYS A 152 4.46 10.09 11.51
C LYS A 152 3.79 10.94 10.43
N GLN A 153 3.32 12.12 10.82
CA GLN A 153 2.79 13.10 9.88
C GLN A 153 3.92 13.61 8.96
N LYS A 154 3.61 13.78 7.68
CA LYS A 154 4.54 14.32 6.69
C LYS A 154 4.55 15.84 6.67
#